data_AF-A0A3D0LVQ4-F1
#
_entry.id   AF-A0A3D0LVQ4-F1
#
_cell.length_a   1.000
_cell.length_b   1.000
_cell.length_c   1.000
_cell.angle_alpha   90.00
_cell.angle_beta   90.00
_cell.angle_gamma   90.00
#
_symmetry.space_group_name_H-M   'P 1'
#
loop_
_entity.id
_entity.type
_entity.pdbx_description
1 polymer ?
#
loop_
_entity_poly.entity_id
_entity_poly.type
_entity_poly.pdbx_seq_one_letter_code
_entity_poly.pdbx_strand_id
1 'polypeptide(L)'
;MSSEEKSAAASRLNEVLLSSQTVYQGRLLHVKADQVTLPDGRITGREYIVHPGAVAVIPWLNNREVVLVRQFRYPLRQDFFELPAGKIDPGEEM
;
A
#
# COMPACT_ATOMS: atom_id res chain seq x y z
N MET A 1 29.58 2.68 1.55
CA MET A 1 28.80 3.76 2.20
C MET A 1 28.46 3.29 3.60
N SER A 2 28.91 4.04 4.62
CA SER A 2 28.84 3.64 6.03
C SER A 2 27.39 3.61 6.52
N SER A 3 27.07 2.73 7.47
CA SER A 3 25.76 2.61 8.12
C SER A 3 25.28 3.91 8.78
N GLU A 4 26.20 4.79 9.17
CA GLU A 4 25.91 6.08 9.81
C GLU A 4 25.37 7.14 8.83
N GLU A 5 25.82 7.15 7.57
CA GLU A 5 25.34 8.10 6.55
C GLU A 5 23.90 7.80 6.11
N LYS A 6 23.49 6.53 6.12
CA LYS A 6 22.11 6.11 5.83
C LYS A 6 21.12 6.55 6.93
N SER A 7 21.56 6.51 8.19
CA SER A 7 20.75 6.89 9.36
C SER A 7 20.46 8.41 9.38
N ALA A 8 21.48 9.23 9.10
CA ALA A 8 21.34 10.69 9.03
C ALA A 8 20.49 11.17 7.84
N ALA A 9 20.51 10.44 6.71
CA ALA A 9 19.68 10.75 5.55
C ALA A 9 18.21 10.34 5.74
N ALA A 10 17.94 9.20 6.39
CA ALA A 10 16.58 8.75 6.70
C ALA A 10 15.84 9.73 7.63
N SER A 11 16.55 10.29 8.61
CA SER A 11 16.01 11.32 9.51
C SER A 11 15.47 12.56 8.77
N ARG A 12 16.03 12.92 7.61
CA ARG A 12 15.64 14.13 6.86
C ARG A 12 14.34 14.02 6.10
N LEU A 13 13.79 12.82 5.93
CA LEU A 13 12.55 12.57 5.19
C LEU A 13 11.42 12.01 6.05
N ASN A 14 11.71 11.63 7.29
CA ASN A 14 10.72 11.01 8.17
C ASN A 14 9.69 12.02 8.66
N GLU A 15 8.43 11.62 8.60
CA GLU A 15 7.32 12.32 9.24
C GLU A 15 7.01 11.67 10.59
N VAL A 16 6.62 12.48 11.57
CA VAL A 16 6.26 11.99 12.91
C VAL A 16 4.76 12.09 13.09
N LEU A 17 4.10 10.97 13.39
CA LEU A 17 2.68 10.94 13.70
C LEU A 17 2.38 11.70 15.00
N LEU A 18 1.44 12.64 14.95
CA LEU A 18 0.94 13.38 16.10
C LEU A 18 -0.40 12.83 16.60
N SER A 19 -1.34 12.58 15.68
CA SER A 19 -2.64 12.00 16.00
C SER A 19 -3.20 11.23 14.81
N SER A 20 -4.03 10.24 15.08
CA SER A 20 -4.69 9.42 14.07
C SER A 20 -6.17 9.30 14.37
N GLN A 21 -7.01 9.42 13.34
CA GLN A 21 -8.44 9.17 13.44
C GLN A 21 -8.92 8.26 12.30
N THR A 22 -9.87 7.40 12.60
CA THR A 22 -10.62 6.66 11.57
C THR A 22 -11.76 7.55 11.11
N VAL A 23 -11.74 7.97 9.84
CA VAL A 23 -12.78 8.84 9.26
C VAL A 23 -13.87 8.03 8.54
N TYR A 24 -13.58 6.79 8.15
CA TYR A 24 -14.55 5.86 7.60
C TYR A 24 -14.14 4.41 7.86
N GLN A 25 -15.09 3.58 8.29
CA GLN A 25 -14.93 2.14 8.45
C GLN A 25 -16.10 1.42 7.80
N GLY A 26 -15.88 0.90 6.61
CA GLY A 26 -16.82 0.01 5.92
C GLY A 26 -16.42 -1.45 6.02
N ARG A 27 -17.12 -2.30 5.25
CA ARG A 27 -16.81 -3.73 5.14
C ARG A 27 -15.45 -4.00 4.49
N LEU A 28 -15.06 -3.20 3.49
CA LEU A 28 -13.82 -3.36 2.73
C LEU A 28 -12.83 -2.22 2.97
N LEU A 29 -13.32 -0.98 3.02
CA LEU A 29 -12.46 0.20 3.12
C LEU A 29 -12.36 0.66 4.57
N HIS A 30 -11.14 0.87 5.03
CA HIS A 30 -10.80 1.53 6.30
C HIS A 30 -9.96 2.76 5.97
N VAL A 31 -10.52 3.95 6.20
CA VAL A 31 -9.86 5.23 5.90
C VAL A 31 -9.38 5.90 7.18
N LYS A 32 -8.12 6.29 7.18
CA LYS A 32 -7.44 7.03 8.23
C LYS A 32 -7.17 8.46 7.78
N ALA A 33 -7.27 9.39 8.72
CA ALA A 33 -6.76 10.74 8.58
C ALA A 33 -5.83 11.04 9.76
N ASP A 34 -4.56 11.24 9.49
CA ASP A 34 -3.52 11.46 10.49
C ASP A 34 -3.03 12.91 10.44
N GLN A 35 -2.66 13.47 11.59
CA GLN A 35 -1.81 14.67 11.65
C GLN A 35 -0.37 14.26 11.85
N VAL A 36 0.53 14.85 11.08
CA VAL A 36 1.96 14.57 11.11
C VAL A 36 2.79 15.84 11.17
N THR A 37 3.96 15.75 11.80
CA THR A 37 5.01 16.77 11.73
C THR A 37 6.00 16.41 10.62
N LEU A 38 6.26 17.36 9.72
CA LEU A 38 7.26 17.25 8.67
C LEU A 38 8.68 17.43 9.21
N PRO A 39 9.73 17.03 8.45
CA PRO A 39 11.11 17.28 8.84
C PRO A 39 11.47 18.75 9.13
N ASP A 40 10.71 19.70 8.55
CA ASP A 40 10.88 21.15 8.77
C ASP A 40 10.05 21.70 9.95
N GLY A 41 9.40 20.83 10.71
CA GLY A 41 8.58 21.18 11.88
C GLY A 41 7.16 21.63 11.57
N ARG A 42 6.76 21.77 10.30
CA ARG A 42 5.37 22.10 9.95
C ARG A 42 4.43 20.92 10.21
N ILE A 43 3.17 21.22 10.54
CA ILE A 43 2.12 20.23 10.77
C ILE A 43 1.21 20.15 9.54
N THR A 44 0.87 18.94 9.11
CA THR A 44 -0.02 18.69 7.97
C THR A 44 -0.80 17.38 8.12
N GLY A 45 -1.78 17.14 7.23
CA GLY A 45 -2.65 15.96 7.25
C GLY A 45 -2.22 14.87 6.26
N ARG A 46 -2.50 13.60 6.59
CA ARG A 46 -2.34 12.43 5.70
C ARG A 46 -3.63 11.62 5.69
N GLU A 47 -4.24 11.46 4.53
CA GLU A 47 -5.40 10.59 4.34
C GLU A 47 -4.98 9.35 3.55
N TYR A 48 -5.31 8.16 4.06
CA TYR A 48 -4.93 6.91 3.43
C TYR A 48 -5.91 5.78 3.77
N ILE A 49 -5.89 4.74 2.93
CA ILE A 49 -6.64 3.50 3.15
C ILE A 49 -5.72 2.47 3.81
N VAL A 50 -6.16 1.90 4.92
CA VAL A 50 -5.50 0.74 5.54
C VAL A 50 -5.85 -0.49 4.71
N HIS A 51 -4.88 -1.00 3.95
CA HIS A 51 -5.01 -2.20 3.12
C HIS A 51 -4.18 -3.33 3.72
N PRO A 52 -4.67 -4.59 3.80
CA PRO A 52 -3.93 -5.72 4.38
C PRO A 52 -2.70 -6.17 3.55
N GLY A 53 -2.27 -5.37 2.56
CA GLY A 53 -1.36 -5.83 1.52
C GLY A 53 -2.03 -6.77 0.51
N ALA A 54 -1.27 -7.10 -0.54
CA ALA A 54 -1.68 -8.01 -1.59
C ALA A 54 -0.44 -8.62 -2.24
N VAL A 55 -0.62 -9.81 -2.82
CA VAL A 55 0.41 -10.49 -3.62
C VAL A 55 -0.11 -10.62 -5.05
N ALA A 56 0.79 -10.47 -6.01
CA ALA A 56 0.57 -10.82 -7.41
C ALA A 56 1.55 -11.90 -7.82
N VAL A 57 1.09 -12.86 -8.62
CA VAL A 57 1.90 -13.96 -9.15
C VAL A 57 2.13 -13.71 -10.63
N ILE A 58 3.34 -13.99 -11.12
CA ILE A 58 3.66 -14.05 -12.55
C ILE A 58 3.83 -15.52 -12.92
N PRO A 59 2.78 -16.21 -13.40
CA PRO A 59 2.86 -17.63 -13.73
C PRO A 59 3.52 -17.76 -15.11
N TRP A 60 4.79 -18.14 -15.12
CA TRP A 60 5.58 -18.30 -16.34
C TRP A 60 5.49 -19.73 -16.88
N LEU A 61 5.10 -19.88 -18.14
CA LEU A 61 4.99 -21.17 -18.81
C LEU A 61 6.24 -21.48 -19.64
N ASN A 62 6.47 -22.77 -19.90
CA ASN A 62 7.67 -23.25 -20.61
C ASN A 62 7.81 -22.70 -22.04
N ASN A 63 6.71 -22.24 -22.64
CA ASN A 63 6.65 -21.63 -23.97
C ASN A 63 6.78 -20.08 -23.95
N ARG A 64 7.25 -19.48 -22.85
CA ARG A 64 7.40 -18.02 -22.66
C ARG A 64 6.08 -17.25 -22.65
N GLU A 65 4.98 -17.93 -22.32
CA GLU A 65 3.70 -17.29 -22.08
C GLU A 65 3.49 -17.03 -20.59
N VAL A 66 2.65 -16.05 -20.27
CA VAL A 66 2.23 -15.75 -18.90
C VAL A 66 0.72 -15.92 -18.80
N VAL A 67 0.26 -16.56 -17.72
CA VAL A 67 -1.16 -16.70 -17.45
C VAL A 67 -1.72 -15.42 -16.87
N LEU A 68 -2.76 -14.89 -17.49
CA LEU A 68 -3.53 -13.74 -17.03
C LEU A 68 -4.97 -14.14 -16.72
N VAL A 69 -5.64 -13.36 -15.89
CA VAL A 69 -7.09 -13.44 -15.68
C VAL A 69 -7.75 -12.24 -16.34
N ARG A 70 -8.95 -12.46 -16.91
CA ARG A 70 -9.84 -11.38 -17.32
C ARG A 70 -10.83 -11.13 -16.19
N GLN A 71 -10.75 -9.96 -15.56
CA GLN A 71 -11.57 -9.64 -14.38
C GLN A 71 -12.27 -8.29 -14.54
N PHE A 72 -13.58 -8.26 -14.28
CA PHE A 72 -14.34 -7.01 -14.25
C PHE A 72 -14.03 -6.22 -12.97
N ARG A 73 -13.60 -4.97 -13.12
CA ARG A 73 -13.36 -4.05 -12.00
C ARG A 73 -14.45 -2.99 -11.95
N TYR A 74 -15.40 -3.19 -11.02
CA TYR A 74 -16.54 -2.28 -10.82
C TYR A 74 -16.15 -0.79 -10.66
N PRO A 75 -15.07 -0.40 -9.94
CA PRO A 75 -14.68 1.02 -9.85
C PRO A 75 -14.45 1.71 -11.20
N LEU A 76 -13.99 0.95 -12.20
CA LEU A 76 -13.69 1.46 -13.56
C LEU A 76 -14.64 0.94 -14.64
N ARG A 77 -15.65 0.15 -14.26
CA ARG A 77 -16.75 -0.31 -15.12
C ARG A 77 -16.30 -1.07 -16.37
N GLN A 78 -15.19 -1.78 -16.30
CA GLN A 78 -14.65 -2.53 -17.44
C GLN A 78 -13.87 -3.76 -16.99
N ASP A 79 -13.59 -4.61 -17.96
CA ASP A 79 -12.71 -5.77 -17.80
C ASP A 79 -11.25 -5.35 -17.93
N PHE A 80 -10.40 -5.96 -17.11
CA PHE A 80 -8.96 -5.86 -17.20
C PHE A 80 -8.35 -7.24 -17.43
N PHE A 81 -7.27 -7.29 -18.19
CA PHE A 81 -6.34 -8.41 -18.13
C PHE A 81 -5.34 -8.12 -17.01
N GLU A 82 -5.31 -9.00 -16.01
CA GLU A 82 -4.51 -8.82 -14.79
C GLU A 82 -3.68 -10.07 -14.51
N LEU A 83 -2.57 -9.89 -13.81
CA LEU A 83 -1.90 -11.02 -13.15
C LEU A 83 -2.83 -11.60 -12.09
N PRO A 84 -2.82 -12.93 -11.86
CA PRO A 84 -3.46 -13.50 -10.69
C PRO A 84 -2.92 -12.82 -9.42
N ALA A 85 -3.83 -12.25 -8.63
CA ALA A 85 -3.48 -11.51 -7.42
C ALA A 85 -4.56 -11.68 -6.35
N GLY A 86 -4.15 -11.56 -5.09
CA GLY A 86 -5.03 -11.72 -3.92
C GLY A 86 -4.58 -10.82 -2.77
N LYS A 87 -5.52 -10.52 -1.87
CA LYS A 87 -5.18 -9.89 -0.58
C LYS A 87 -4.56 -10.94 0.33
N ILE A 88 -3.75 -10.48 1.28
CA ILE A 88 -3.22 -11.35 2.34
C ILE A 88 -4.32 -11.50 3.39
N ASP A 89 -4.62 -12.75 3.75
CA ASP A 89 -5.62 -13.05 4.76
C ASP A 89 -5.05 -12.92 6.18
N PRO A 90 -5.89 -12.67 7.21
CA PRO A 90 -5.41 -12.54 8.58
C PRO A 90 -4.68 -13.79 9.05
N GLY A 91 -3.42 -13.61 9.47
CA GLY A 91 -2.56 -14.70 9.97
C GLY A 91 -1.65 -15.33 8.91
N GLU A 92 -1.74 -14.92 7.65
CA GLU A 92 -0.76 -15.28 6.62
C GLU A 92 0.51 -14.44 6.73
N GLU A 93 1.66 -15.03 6.40
CA GLU A 93 2.96 -14.36 6.39
C GLU A 93 3.18 -13.60 5.06
N MET A 94 3.96 -12.51 5.12
CA MET A 94 4.43 -11.76 3.95
C MET A 94 5.76 -12.27 3.44
#